data_AF-A0A2M7F5K9-F1
#
_entry.id   AF-A0A2M7F5K9-F1
#
_cell.length_a   1.000
_cell.length_b   1.000
_cell.length_c   1.000
_cell.angle_alpha   90.00
_cell.angle_beta   90.00
_cell.angle_gamma   90.00
#
_symmetry.space_group_name_H-M   'P 1'
#
loop_
_entity.id
_entity.type
_entity.pdbx_description
1 polymer ?
#
loop_
_entity_poly.entity_id
_entity_poly.type
_entity_poly.pdbx_seq_one_letter_code
_entity_poly.pdbx_strand_id
1 'polypeptide(L)' 'MQKRIKIHTNGLVQDLPILGDKKRLTQVMSNLMSNASKFTPAEGKISISAGFDSNGEEIRISVSDTGPGIPET' A
#
# COMPACT_ATOMS: atom_id res chain seq x y z
N MET A 1 -17.93 -9.68 8.31
CA MET A 1 -17.20 -9.93 9.57
C MET A 1 -16.14 -8.85 9.71
N GLN A 2 -16.17 -8.06 10.79
CA GLN A 2 -15.24 -6.94 10.97
C GLN A 2 -13.92 -7.49 11.53
N LYS A 3 -12.82 -7.38 10.77
CA LYS A 3 -11.48 -7.78 11.23
C LYS A 3 -10.81 -6.57 11.88
N ARG A 4 -10.12 -6.78 13.00
CA ARG A 4 -9.21 -5.77 13.56
C ARG A 4 -7.88 -5.85 12.84
N ILE A 5 -7.50 -4.81 12.10
CA ILE A 5 -6.24 -4.74 11.36
C ILE A 5 -5.55 -3.44 11.75
N LYS A 6 -4.25 -3.50 12.04
CA LYS A 6 -3.44 -2.31 12.34
C LYS A 6 -2.90 -1.73 11.05
N ILE A 7 -3.25 -0.47 10.77
CA ILE A 7 -2.69 0.29 9.65
C ILE A 7 -1.63 1.24 10.21
N HIS A 8 -0.46 1.28 9.59
CA HIS A 8 0.56 2.25 9.91
C HIS A 8 1.30 2.71 8.66
N THR A 9 1.89 3.88 8.78
CA THR A 9 2.64 4.53 7.71
C THR A 9 4.12 4.57 8.09
N ASN A 10 4.99 4.12 7.19
CA ASN A 10 6.44 4.12 7.38
C ASN A 10 7.10 4.93 6.26
N GLY A 11 7.97 5.87 6.61
CA GLY A 11 8.78 6.59 5.62
C GLY A 11 7.94 7.35 4.58
N LEU A 12 6.87 8.02 5.02
CA LEU A 12 6.11 8.91 4.15
C LEU A 12 6.92 10.18 3.93
N VAL A 13 7.40 10.36 2.71
CA VAL A 13 7.90 11.66 2.25
C VAL A 13 6.69 12.57 2.05
N GLN A 14 6.72 13.74 2.67
CA GLN A 14 5.68 14.75 2.46
C GLN A 14 5.85 15.38 1.08
N ASP A 15 4.73 15.83 0.49
CA ASP A 15 4.70 16.56 -0.78
C ASP A 15 5.40 15.83 -1.93
N LEU A 16 4.83 14.69 -2.33
CA LEU A 16 5.24 13.94 -3.53
C LEU A 16 4.36 14.35 -4.73
N PRO A 17 4.75 15.36 -5.54
CA PRO A 17 3.99 15.75 -6.70
C PRO A 17 4.04 14.65 -7.76
N ILE A 18 2.87 14.21 -8.22
CA ILE A 18 2.74 13.21 -9.28
C ILE A 18 1.91 13.81 -10.40
N LEU A 19 2.40 13.72 -11.64
CA LEU A 19 1.60 14.02 -12.82
C LEU A 19 0.87 12.74 -13.26
N GLY A 20 -0.46 12.74 -13.20
CA GLY A 20 -1.24 11.57 -13.60
C GLY A 20 -2.76 11.76 -13.47
N ASP A 21 -3.50 10.77 -13.93
CA ASP A 21 -4.96 10.73 -13.79
C ASP A 21 -5.33 10.41 -12.33
N LYS A 22 -5.87 11.42 -11.63
CA LYS A 22 -6.30 11.31 -10.23
C LYS A 22 -7.25 10.14 -9.98
N LYS A 23 -8.20 9.88 -10.89
CA LYS A 23 -9.20 8.82 -10.74
C LYS A 23 -8.54 7.45 -10.86
N ARG A 24 -7.66 7.27 -11.84
CA ARG A 24 -6.91 6.02 -12.02
C ARG A 24 -5.97 5.75 -10.85
N LEU A 25 -5.25 6.77 -10.36
CA LEU A 25 -4.40 6.64 -9.18
C LEU A 25 -5.20 6.26 -7.93
N THR A 26 -6.35 6.89 -7.72
CA THR A 26 -7.27 6.52 -6.62
C THR A 26 -7.74 5.07 -6.74
N GLN A 27 -8.05 4.62 -7.96
CA GLN A 27 -8.47 3.24 -8.20
C GLN A 27 -7.34 2.24 -7.91
N VAL A 28 -6.10 2.52 -8.34
CA VAL A 28 -4.94 1.68 -8.03
C VAL A 28 -4.76 1.56 -6.52
N MET A 29 -4.75 2.69 -5.80
CA MET A 29 -4.61 2.68 -4.34
C MET A 29 -5.74 1.92 -3.64
N SER A 30 -6.98 2.10 -4.10
CA SER A 30 -8.15 1.37 -3.59
C SER A 30 -8.02 -0.13 -3.79
N ASN A 31 -7.56 -0.57 -4.96
CA ASN A 31 -7.36 -1.99 -5.26
C ASN A 31 -6.29 -2.60 -4.35
N LEU A 32 -5.15 -1.92 -4.16
CA LEU A 32 -4.08 -2.39 -3.28
C LEU A 32 -4.55 -2.49 -1.82
N MET A 33 -5.22 -1.45 -1.31
CA MET A 33 -5.75 -1.44 0.06
C MET A 33 -6.86 -2.48 0.29
N SER A 34 -7.73 -2.68 -0.71
CA SER A 34 -8.78 -3.69 -0.68
C SER A 34 -8.18 -5.10 -0.62
N ASN A 35 -7.17 -5.38 -1.45
CA ASN A 35 -6.45 -6.65 -1.42
C ASN A 35 -5.79 -6.88 -0.06
N ALA A 36 -5.02 -5.90 0.44
CA ALA A 36 -4.37 -5.99 1.74
C ALA A 36 -5.40 -6.27 2.86
N SER A 37 -6.50 -5.52 2.92
CA SER A 37 -7.57 -5.73 3.91
C SER A 37 -8.23 -7.11 3.81
N LYS A 38 -8.47 -7.58 2.58
CA LYS A 38 -9.11 -8.88 2.32
C LYS A 38 -8.23 -10.04 2.83
N PHE A 39 -6.94 -10.01 2.51
CA PHE A 39 -6.03 -11.13 2.75
C PHE A 39 -5.28 -11.07 4.09
N THR A 40 -5.25 -9.90 4.76
CA THR A 40 -4.69 -9.81 6.11
C THR A 40 -5.59 -10.55 7.12
N PRO A 41 -5.03 -11.42 7.99
CA PRO A 41 -5.77 -12.04 9.09
C PRO A 41 -6.12 -11.04 10.20
N ALA A 42 -6.99 -11.43 11.12
CA ALA A 42 -7.28 -10.61 12.30
C ALA A 42 -5.99 -10.39 13.13
N GLU A 43 -5.87 -9.20 13.72
CA GLU A 43 -4.68 -8.71 14.43
C GLU A 43 -3.42 -8.55 13.55
N GLY A 44 -3.54 -8.76 12.24
CA GLY A 44 -2.50 -8.51 11.26
C GLY A 44 -2.24 -7.02 11.02
N LYS A 45 -1.26 -6.75 10.16
CA LYS A 45 -0.69 -5.42 9.95
C LYS A 45 -0.63 -5.08 8.46
N ILE A 46 -0.99 -3.85 8.13
CA ILE A 46 -0.82 -3.25 6.81
C ILE A 46 0.10 -2.04 6.95
N SER A 47 1.19 -2.06 6.19
CA SER A 47 2.22 -1.02 6.09
C SER A 47 2.05 -0.23 4.81
N ILE A 48 2.06 1.10 4.91
CA ILE A 48 2.05 1.99 3.74
C ILE A 48 3.32 2.84 3.77
N SER A 49 4.03 2.90 2.64
CA SER A 49 5.14 3.83 2.43
C SER A 49 5.03 4.53 1.09
N ALA A 50 5.58 5.74 1.01
CA ALA A 50 5.62 6.54 -0.20
C ALA A 50 6.86 7.42 -0.16
N GLY A 51 7.68 7.34 -1.20
CA GLY A 51 8.89 8.13 -1.35
C GLY A 51 9.47 7.99 -2.74
N PHE A 52 10.61 8.60 -2.97
CA PHE A 52 11.39 8.32 -4.16
C PHE A 52 11.96 6.90 -4.09
N ASP A 53 12.14 6.26 -5.24
CA ASP A 53 12.87 5.01 -5.35
C ASP A 53 14.38 5.20 -5.06
N SER A 54 15.16 4.13 -5.13
CA SER A 54 16.59 4.19 -4.81
C SER A 54 17.38 5.12 -5.72
N ASN A 55 16.88 5.39 -6.92
CA ASN A 55 17.54 6.22 -7.92
C ASN A 55 17.06 7.68 -7.88
N GLY A 56 15.97 7.97 -7.17
CA GLY A 56 15.39 9.31 -7.12
C GLY A 56 14.53 9.67 -8.35
N GLU A 57 14.31 8.71 -9.25
CA GLU A 57 13.71 8.97 -10.56
C GLU A 57 12.20 8.75 -10.56
N GLU A 58 11.73 7.82 -9.72
CA GLU A 58 10.33 7.44 -9.66
C GLU A 58 9.77 7.59 -8.23
N ILE A 59 8.47 7.87 -8.14
CA ILE A 59 7.75 7.79 -6.88
C ILE A 59 7.33 6.34 -6.66
N ARG A 60 7.88 5.72 -5.62
CA ARG A 60 7.52 4.39 -5.16
C ARG A 60 6.50 4.51 -4.02
N ILE A 61 5.31 4.00 -4.27
CA ILE A 61 4.30 3.75 -3.24
C ILE A 61 4.27 2.25 -2.97
N SER A 62 4.28 1.84 -1.71
CA SER A 62 4.21 0.43 -1.33
C SER A 62 3.11 0.19 -0.31
N VAL A 63 2.33 -0.86 -0.54
CA VAL A 63 1.36 -1.40 0.40
C VAL A 63 1.81 -2.83 0.69
N SER A 64 2.14 -3.12 1.94
CA SER A 64 2.61 -4.43 2.38
C SER A 64 1.73 -4.92 3.52
N ASP A 65 1.32 -6.18 3.46
CA ASP A 65 0.52 -6.81 4.50
C ASP A 65 1.17 -8.08 5.07
N THR A 66 0.63 -8.54 6.20
CA THR A 66 1.07 -9.77 6.87
C THR A 66 0.13 -10.95 6.57
N GLY A 67 -0.49 -10.96 5.40
CA GLY A 67 -1.30 -12.06 4.89
C GLY A 67 -0.46 -13.25 4.41
N PRO A 68 -1.09 -14.29 3.86
CA PRO A 68 -0.42 -15.53 3.44
C PRO A 68 0.46 -15.36 2.19
N GLY A 69 0.52 -14.17 1.60
CA GLY A 69 1.20 -13.92 0.34
C GLY A 69 0.45 -14.52 -0.86
N ILE A 70 1.17 -14.62 -1.97
CA ILE A 70 0.70 -15.20 -3.22
C ILE A 70 1.55 -16.47 -3.45
N PRO A 71 0.94 -17.63 -3.75
CA PRO A 71 1.70 -18.85 -4.00
C PRO A 71 2.76 -18.67 -5.10
N GLU A 72 3.96 -19.19 -4.87
CA GLU A 72 4.92 -19.43 -5.93
C GLU A 72 4.40 -20.62 -6.74
N THR A 73 4.22 -20.40 -8.04
CA THR A 73 3.63 -21.34 -9.02
C THR A 73 4.11 -22.77 -8.91
#